data_AF-A0A7Y6X3Y3-F1
#
_entry.id   AF-A0A7Y6X3Y3-F1
#
_cell.length_a   1.000
_cell.length_b   1.000
_cell.length_c   1.000
_cell.angle_alpha   90.00
_cell.angle_beta   90.00
_cell.angle_gamma   90.00
#
_symmetry.space_group_name_H-M   'P 1'
#
loop_
_entity.id
_entity.type
_entity.pdbx_description
1 polymer ?
#
loop_
_entity_poly.entity_id
_entity_poly.type
_entity_poly.pdbx_seq_one_letter_code
_entity_poly.pdbx_strand_id
1 'polypeptide(L)'
;MNSRRVMRKTRMLGATGTALVAALGAGACYDFDGARQRCSDEGRCEPNVAACTPVPGEDLPDDAFADTDCDGVDGQADAGLFIDPMDGDDDAGTGTRQAPLRTVGRALAMLRELDGGPRHLFLAGGAYDEAGLVLDVPVSLHGGYAGRSSGWRRAATHVAMFDAGTLGLTVQGLQDAGVLMEYVQVSAATATGPGEPSIAVRMVDSSGVRLRHVTLAAGAGGQGAPGAAGDAGLGGPDGGEGQSGGVGNSDTGQGGTPASITCPDDTQPTGGWGVIGSSGGNPGRDGGTGGPDETGGAGGAGGDAPDAACSGRECVCNPAPGGPGQGGAEGGSGAPGGGGAGLGVLLDGTWAAEQQGEPGGGGTAGFGGGGGGSGGSCNIDNVSVAGGGGSGAGGAGGCGGGGGGGGGGGGASISLLLIG
;
A
#
# COMPACT_ATOMS: atom_id res chain seq x y z
N MET A 1 22.96 38.01 -52.04
CA MET A 1 24.13 38.88 -51.80
C MET A 1 23.81 39.80 -50.64
N ASN A 2 24.57 39.65 -49.57
CA ASN A 2 24.54 40.47 -48.35
C ASN A 2 24.78 41.94 -48.67
N SER A 3 24.06 42.84 -48.00
CA SER A 3 24.67 44.10 -47.56
C SER A 3 24.21 44.46 -46.16
N ARG A 4 25.19 44.44 -45.27
CA ARG A 4 25.11 44.67 -43.83
C ARG A 4 24.77 46.13 -43.55
N ARG A 5 23.84 46.39 -42.63
CA ARG A 5 23.88 47.60 -41.81
C ARG A 5 24.12 47.20 -40.36
N VAL A 6 25.31 47.57 -39.90
CA VAL A 6 25.71 47.58 -38.49
C VAL A 6 24.88 48.64 -37.78
N MET A 7 24.15 48.27 -36.73
CA MET A 7 23.61 49.23 -35.78
C MET A 7 24.08 48.91 -34.37
N ARG A 8 24.48 49.98 -33.70
CA ARG A 8 25.33 50.05 -32.51
C ARG A 8 24.65 49.47 -31.28
N LYS A 9 25.45 48.80 -30.44
CA LYS A 9 25.16 48.58 -29.01
C LYS A 9 24.97 49.94 -28.33
N THR A 10 23.75 50.22 -27.87
CA THR A 10 23.51 51.26 -26.88
C THR A 10 23.40 50.58 -25.53
N ARG A 11 24.43 50.76 -24.69
CA ARG A 11 24.37 50.48 -23.26
C ARG A 11 23.42 51.50 -22.64
N MET A 12 22.27 51.08 -22.13
CA MET A 12 21.50 51.88 -21.18
C MET A 12 22.17 51.73 -19.81
N LEU A 13 23.11 52.62 -19.52
CA LEU A 13 23.45 52.99 -18.14
C LEU A 13 22.70 54.28 -17.83
N GLY A 14 21.96 54.25 -16.72
CA GLY A 14 21.67 55.42 -15.89
C GLY A 14 20.54 56.34 -16.36
N ALA A 15 19.35 56.16 -15.77
CA ALA A 15 18.43 57.27 -15.46
C ALA A 15 17.25 56.83 -14.54
N THR A 16 17.49 56.01 -13.51
CA THR A 16 16.55 55.91 -12.37
C THR A 16 16.86 57.05 -11.42
N GLY A 17 16.24 58.21 -11.66
CA GLY A 17 16.42 59.37 -10.78
C GLY A 17 15.66 60.62 -11.20
N THR A 18 15.18 60.70 -12.45
CA THR A 18 14.50 61.90 -12.94
C THR A 18 13.30 61.57 -13.84
N ALA A 19 12.44 60.65 -13.40
CA ALA A 19 11.09 60.51 -13.96
C ALA A 19 9.99 60.96 -12.98
N LEU A 20 10.30 61.15 -11.69
CA LEU A 20 9.31 61.61 -10.71
C LEU A 20 9.11 63.15 -10.69
N VAL A 21 9.93 63.92 -11.41
CA VAL A 21 9.83 65.40 -11.43
C VAL A 21 9.38 65.95 -12.80
N ALA A 22 9.31 65.10 -13.84
CA ALA A 22 8.86 65.51 -15.18
C ALA A 22 7.35 65.28 -15.42
N ALA A 23 6.56 65.05 -14.38
CA ALA A 23 5.09 65.00 -14.43
C ALA A 23 4.41 66.17 -13.69
N LEU A 24 5.15 67.24 -13.36
CA LEU A 24 4.59 68.47 -12.77
C LEU A 24 4.37 69.60 -13.79
N GLY A 25 4.65 69.35 -15.08
CA GLY A 25 4.62 70.35 -16.15
C GLY A 25 3.41 70.31 -17.10
N ALA A 26 2.54 69.31 -16.98
CA ALA A 26 1.28 69.25 -17.71
C ALA A 26 0.20 68.83 -16.71
N GLY A 27 -0.85 69.64 -16.59
CA GLY A 27 -1.92 69.48 -15.60
C GLY A 27 -2.77 68.22 -15.78
N ALA A 28 -2.18 67.05 -15.63
CA ALA A 28 -2.89 65.87 -15.20
C ALA A 28 -3.06 66.00 -13.69
N CYS A 29 -4.18 66.58 -13.27
CA CYS A 29 -4.63 66.44 -11.89
C CYS A 29 -4.85 64.94 -11.67
N TYR A 30 -3.88 64.28 -11.05
CA TYR A 30 -4.15 62.98 -10.45
C TYR A 30 -5.16 63.24 -9.34
N ASP A 31 -6.36 62.68 -9.53
CA ASP A 31 -7.42 62.71 -8.54
C ASP A 31 -7.05 61.79 -7.38
N PHE A 32 -6.14 62.27 -6.53
CA PHE A 32 -5.70 61.58 -5.33
C PHE A 32 -6.87 61.36 -4.38
N ASP A 33 -7.83 62.29 -4.34
CA ASP A 33 -9.04 62.16 -3.54
C ASP A 33 -9.92 61.03 -4.05
N GLY A 34 -10.15 60.95 -5.36
CA GLY A 34 -10.89 59.83 -5.97
C GLY A 34 -10.15 58.50 -5.91
N ALA A 35 -8.81 58.48 -5.99
CA ALA A 35 -8.02 57.26 -5.81
C ALA A 35 -8.07 56.78 -4.35
N ARG A 36 -7.99 57.71 -3.38
CA ARG A 36 -8.14 57.42 -1.95
C ARG A 36 -9.58 56.98 -1.62
N GLN A 37 -10.58 57.60 -2.23
CA GLN A 37 -11.99 57.24 -2.07
C GLN A 37 -12.22 55.82 -2.61
N ARG A 38 -11.75 55.50 -3.82
CA ARG A 38 -11.83 54.12 -4.36
C ARG A 38 -11.10 53.12 -3.47
N CYS A 39 -9.92 53.47 -2.96
CA CYS A 39 -9.21 52.59 -2.04
C CYS A 39 -9.94 52.40 -0.70
N SER A 40 -10.65 53.42 -0.21
CA SER A 40 -11.49 53.35 0.98
C SER A 40 -12.76 52.53 0.73
N ASP A 41 -13.40 52.71 -0.42
CA ASP A 41 -14.62 52.01 -0.83
C ASP A 41 -14.34 50.52 -1.11
N GLU A 42 -13.16 50.21 -1.66
CA GLU A 42 -12.61 48.85 -1.81
C GLU A 42 -12.05 48.30 -0.49
N GLY A 43 -11.96 49.15 0.55
CA GLY A 43 -11.51 48.81 1.89
C GLY A 43 -10.03 48.46 2.03
N ARG A 44 -9.24 48.83 1.02
CA ARG A 44 -7.80 48.61 0.88
C ARG A 44 -6.94 49.67 1.58
N CYS A 45 -7.48 50.85 1.89
CA CYS A 45 -6.72 51.96 2.49
C CYS A 45 -7.46 52.70 3.63
N GLU A 46 -8.12 52.02 4.56
CA GLU A 46 -8.59 52.72 5.77
C GLU A 46 -7.48 52.78 6.81
N PRO A 47 -6.75 53.91 6.97
CA PRO A 47 -5.81 54.01 8.07
C PRO A 47 -6.62 54.12 9.35
N ASN A 48 -6.38 53.22 10.29
CA ASN A 48 -6.96 53.30 11.63
C ASN A 48 -6.18 54.33 12.45
N VAL A 49 -6.20 55.60 12.01
CA VAL A 49 -5.46 56.73 12.58
C VAL A 49 -5.83 57.06 14.04
N ALA A 50 -6.81 56.38 14.62
CA ALA A 50 -7.18 56.53 16.02
C ALA A 50 -6.30 55.71 16.98
N ALA A 51 -5.53 54.73 16.50
CA ALA A 51 -4.86 53.74 17.36
C ALA A 51 -3.32 53.62 17.20
N CYS A 52 -2.71 54.14 16.13
CA CYS A 52 -1.26 54.03 15.93
C CYS A 52 -0.67 55.22 15.15
N THR A 53 0.67 55.35 15.20
CA THR A 53 1.42 56.37 14.47
C THR A 53 2.23 55.69 13.36
N PRO A 54 1.94 55.97 12.08
CA PRO A 54 2.59 55.26 10.98
C PRO A 54 4.08 55.58 10.92
N VAL A 55 4.89 54.54 10.74
CA VAL A 55 6.35 54.62 10.56
C VAL A 55 6.66 54.48 9.07
N PRO A 56 7.49 55.36 8.48
CA PRO A 56 7.88 55.22 7.08
C PRO A 56 8.66 53.92 6.85
N GLY A 57 8.20 53.07 5.93
CA GLY A 57 8.81 51.79 5.62
C GLY A 57 7.87 50.88 4.83
N GLU A 58 8.34 49.68 4.50
CA GLU A 58 7.50 48.57 4.04
C GLU A 58 7.03 47.81 5.29
N ASP A 59 5.72 47.60 5.41
CA ASP A 59 5.14 46.77 6.45
C ASP A 59 5.04 45.33 5.92
N LEU A 60 5.85 44.43 6.48
CA LEU A 60 5.85 43.01 6.11
C LEU A 60 5.44 42.20 7.32
N PRO A 61 4.63 41.13 7.13
CA PRO A 61 4.26 40.25 8.22
C PRO A 61 5.49 39.76 9.01
N ASP A 62 5.57 40.12 10.30
CA ASP A 62 6.72 39.82 11.15
C ASP A 62 6.34 39.23 12.52
N ASP A 63 7.34 38.94 13.35
CA ASP A 63 7.13 38.30 14.65
C ASP A 63 6.71 39.29 15.76
N ALA A 64 6.78 40.59 15.50
CA ALA A 64 6.26 41.63 16.38
C ALA A 64 4.75 41.83 16.21
N PHE A 65 4.16 41.33 15.12
CA PHE A 65 2.75 41.48 14.76
C PHE A 65 2.32 42.96 14.73
N ALA A 66 3.25 43.82 14.33
CA ALA A 66 3.09 45.26 14.43
C ALA A 66 2.53 45.81 13.12
N ASP A 67 1.34 46.42 13.20
CA ASP A 67 0.82 47.29 12.15
C ASP A 67 1.58 48.63 12.23
N THR A 68 2.64 48.74 11.44
CA THR A 68 3.57 49.87 11.40
C THR A 68 3.12 50.97 10.46
N ASP A 69 2.34 50.68 9.43
CA ASP A 69 1.79 51.68 8.50
C ASP A 69 0.35 52.11 8.82
N CYS A 70 -0.23 51.54 9.87
CA CYS A 70 -1.54 51.85 10.43
C CYS A 70 -2.72 51.53 9.52
N ASP A 71 -2.58 50.60 8.58
CA ASP A 71 -3.63 50.24 7.63
C ASP A 71 -4.64 49.22 8.21
N GLY A 72 -4.37 48.70 9.41
CA GLY A 72 -5.20 47.77 10.16
C GLY A 72 -4.79 46.30 10.04
N VAL A 73 -3.66 45.96 9.40
CA VAL A 73 -3.09 44.61 9.39
C VAL A 73 -1.57 44.65 9.67
N ASP A 74 -1.01 43.52 10.09
CA ASP A 74 0.46 43.31 10.08
C ASP A 74 0.84 42.86 8.67
N GLY A 75 1.57 43.69 7.93
CA GLY A 75 1.76 43.62 6.48
C GLY A 75 1.07 44.76 5.70
N GLN A 76 1.31 44.85 4.39
CA GLN A 76 0.63 45.81 3.52
C GLN A 76 -0.70 45.24 2.98
N ALA A 77 -1.83 45.78 3.42
CA ALA A 77 -3.16 45.30 3.02
C ALA A 77 -3.39 45.39 1.51
N ASP A 78 -2.85 46.40 0.84
CA ASP A 78 -3.04 46.62 -0.58
C ASP A 78 -2.14 45.74 -1.47
N ALA A 79 -1.16 45.05 -0.88
CA ALA A 79 -0.17 44.19 -1.53
C ALA A 79 -0.53 42.68 -1.49
N GLY A 80 -1.68 42.33 -0.89
CA GLY A 80 -2.12 40.95 -0.71
C GLY A 80 -3.59 40.68 -0.99
N LEU A 81 -3.95 39.39 -0.95
CA LEU A 81 -5.33 38.91 -0.95
C LEU A 81 -5.67 38.33 0.42
N PHE A 82 -6.90 38.57 0.86
CA PHE A 82 -7.43 38.12 2.14
C PHE A 82 -8.29 36.87 1.96
N ILE A 83 -8.00 35.83 2.73
CA ILE A 83 -8.70 34.54 2.67
C ILE A 83 -9.17 34.15 4.07
N ASP A 84 -10.48 33.97 4.21
CA ASP A 84 -11.14 33.61 5.45
C ASP A 84 -12.00 32.36 5.22
N PRO A 85 -11.66 31.21 5.83
CA PRO A 85 -12.36 29.96 5.57
C PRO A 85 -13.78 29.94 6.16
N MET A 86 -14.10 30.86 7.09
CA MET A 86 -15.39 30.92 7.77
C MET A 86 -16.29 32.03 7.21
N ASP A 87 -15.74 33.23 7.00
CA ASP A 87 -16.50 34.43 6.61
C ASP A 87 -16.26 34.86 5.14
N GLY A 88 -15.49 34.08 4.38
CA GLY A 88 -15.16 34.33 2.97
C GLY A 88 -16.11 33.71 1.95
N ASP A 89 -16.05 34.23 0.73
CA ASP A 89 -16.86 33.76 -0.38
C ASP A 89 -16.06 33.69 -1.68
N ASP A 90 -15.99 32.52 -2.33
CA ASP A 90 -15.24 32.35 -3.58
C ASP A 90 -15.98 32.87 -4.82
N ASP A 91 -17.30 33.03 -4.73
CA ASP A 91 -18.15 33.49 -5.82
C ASP A 91 -18.26 35.02 -5.83
N ALA A 92 -18.47 35.62 -4.66
CA ALA A 92 -18.65 37.07 -4.50
C ALA A 92 -17.44 37.81 -3.92
N GLY A 93 -16.48 37.09 -3.31
CA GLY A 93 -15.30 37.69 -2.72
C GLY A 93 -14.34 38.21 -3.79
N THR A 94 -13.77 39.38 -3.52
CA THR A 94 -12.76 40.01 -4.38
C THR A 94 -11.35 39.89 -3.79
N GLY A 95 -11.22 39.23 -2.63
CA GLY A 95 -9.95 39.06 -1.91
C GLY A 95 -9.53 40.29 -1.11
N THR A 96 -10.45 41.21 -0.82
CA THR A 96 -10.21 42.34 0.10
C THR A 96 -10.61 41.97 1.53
N ARG A 97 -10.22 42.78 2.52
CA ARG A 97 -10.59 42.54 3.94
C ARG A 97 -12.09 42.46 4.17
N GLN A 98 -12.85 43.25 3.41
CA GLN A 98 -14.31 43.38 3.50
C GLN A 98 -15.04 42.38 2.60
N ALA A 99 -14.37 41.78 1.62
CA ALA A 99 -14.91 40.74 0.76
C ALA A 99 -13.84 39.65 0.52
N PRO A 100 -13.43 38.92 1.58
CA PRO A 100 -12.36 37.94 1.47
C PRO A 100 -12.81 36.72 0.67
N LEU A 101 -11.83 36.03 0.09
CA LEU A 101 -12.05 34.72 -0.52
C LEU A 101 -12.22 33.67 0.57
N ARG A 102 -12.84 32.54 0.23
CA ARG A 102 -13.02 31.42 1.17
C ARG A 102 -11.85 30.45 1.10
N THR A 103 -11.37 30.19 -0.10
CA THR A 103 -10.35 29.15 -0.36
C THR A 103 -9.05 29.73 -0.90
N VAL A 104 -7.94 29.04 -0.58
CA VAL A 104 -6.61 29.37 -1.10
C VAL A 104 -6.53 28.98 -2.58
N GLY A 105 -7.15 27.87 -2.98
CA GLY A 105 -7.23 27.46 -4.38
C GLY A 105 -7.88 28.52 -5.27
N ARG A 106 -8.93 29.20 -4.79
CA ARG A 106 -9.53 30.34 -5.51
C ARG A 106 -8.59 31.52 -5.63
N ALA A 107 -7.88 31.88 -4.56
CA ALA A 107 -6.89 32.96 -4.58
C ALA A 107 -5.75 32.69 -5.57
N LEU A 108 -5.24 31.45 -5.59
CA LEU A 108 -4.21 31.04 -6.55
C LEU A 108 -4.72 31.06 -7.99
N ALA A 109 -5.97 30.65 -8.23
CA ALA A 109 -6.59 30.74 -9.55
C ALA A 109 -6.68 32.21 -10.02
N MET A 110 -7.09 33.13 -9.16
CA MET A 110 -7.11 34.56 -9.48
C MET A 110 -5.72 35.11 -9.80
N LEU A 111 -4.70 34.74 -9.02
CA LEU A 111 -3.32 35.18 -9.26
C LEU A 111 -2.76 34.68 -10.59
N ARG A 112 -3.14 33.48 -11.04
CA ARG A 112 -2.75 32.95 -12.37
C ARG A 112 -3.31 33.80 -13.53
N GLU A 113 -4.40 34.50 -13.31
CA GLU A 113 -5.02 35.39 -14.30
C GLU A 113 -4.42 36.81 -14.30
N LEU A 114 -3.64 37.17 -13.27
CA LEU A 114 -3.07 38.50 -13.09
C LEU A 114 -1.58 38.54 -13.46
N ASP A 115 -1.24 39.32 -14.49
CA ASP A 115 0.15 39.67 -14.78
C ASP A 115 0.68 40.68 -13.74
N GLY A 116 1.50 40.20 -12.80
CA GLY A 116 2.10 41.04 -11.76
C GLY A 116 1.17 41.35 -10.59
N GLY A 117 0.31 40.38 -10.20
CA GLY A 117 -0.61 40.50 -9.08
C GLY A 117 0.04 40.57 -7.68
N PRO A 118 -0.80 40.61 -6.63
CA PRO A 118 -0.37 40.62 -5.23
C PRO A 118 0.62 39.50 -4.89
N ARG A 119 1.54 39.77 -3.94
CA ARG A 119 2.61 38.84 -3.55
C ARG A 119 2.40 38.19 -2.18
N HIS A 120 1.28 38.50 -1.53
CA HIS A 120 0.94 38.02 -0.20
C HIS A 120 -0.48 37.44 -0.17
N LEU A 121 -0.64 36.30 0.49
CA LEU A 121 -1.92 35.74 0.89
C LEU A 121 -2.02 35.84 2.41
N PHE A 122 -2.99 36.59 2.90
CA PHE A 122 -3.28 36.75 4.32
C PHE A 122 -4.37 35.76 4.72
N LEU A 123 -3.98 34.74 5.48
CA LEU A 123 -4.81 33.60 5.84
C LEU A 123 -5.36 33.77 7.26
N ALA A 124 -6.68 33.78 7.38
CA ALA A 124 -7.32 33.68 8.67
C ALA A 124 -7.06 32.31 9.32
N GLY A 125 -7.00 32.29 10.66
CA GLY A 125 -6.91 31.05 11.41
C GLY A 125 -8.16 30.20 11.21
N GLY A 126 -7.98 28.93 10.90
CA GLY A 126 -9.08 28.03 10.55
C GLY A 126 -8.63 26.86 9.68
N ALA A 127 -9.57 25.95 9.40
CA ALA A 127 -9.35 24.79 8.54
C ALA A 127 -9.66 25.14 7.08
N TYR A 128 -8.75 24.79 6.18
CA TYR A 128 -8.83 24.90 4.73
C TYR A 128 -8.82 23.48 4.16
N ASP A 129 -10.03 22.92 3.97
CA ASP A 129 -10.24 21.54 3.54
C ASP A 129 -10.22 21.46 1.99
N GLU A 130 -9.03 21.59 1.39
CA GLU A 130 -8.85 21.70 -0.06
C GLU A 130 -7.93 20.60 -0.60
N ALA A 131 -8.50 19.54 -1.17
CA ALA A 131 -7.72 18.49 -1.79
C ALA A 131 -6.99 18.96 -3.07
N GLY A 132 -5.73 18.54 -3.23
CA GLY A 132 -4.97 18.80 -4.47
C GLY A 132 -4.53 20.24 -4.64
N LEU A 133 -4.27 20.97 -3.54
CA LEU A 133 -3.79 22.33 -3.57
C LEU A 133 -2.39 22.41 -4.21
N VAL A 134 -2.24 23.30 -5.20
CA VAL A 134 -0.99 23.50 -5.95
C VAL A 134 -0.59 24.98 -5.91
N LEU A 135 0.57 25.25 -5.33
CA LEU A 135 1.26 26.54 -5.33
C LEU A 135 2.29 26.56 -6.48
N ASP A 136 1.94 27.20 -7.57
CA ASP A 136 2.74 27.36 -8.80
C ASP A 136 2.94 28.82 -9.21
N VAL A 137 2.47 29.76 -8.38
CA VAL A 137 2.67 31.20 -8.52
C VAL A 137 3.55 31.73 -7.37
N PRO A 138 4.42 32.73 -7.60
CA PRO A 138 5.39 33.22 -6.62
C PRO A 138 4.73 34.15 -5.58
N VAL A 139 3.87 33.59 -4.74
CA VAL A 139 3.13 34.29 -3.67
C VAL A 139 3.46 33.70 -2.30
N SER A 140 3.58 34.56 -1.29
CA SER A 140 3.84 34.16 0.10
C SER A 140 2.54 33.87 0.86
N LEU A 141 2.53 32.83 1.70
CA LEU A 141 1.38 32.44 2.51
C LEU A 141 1.64 32.85 3.96
N HIS A 142 0.86 33.81 4.45
CA HIS A 142 0.97 34.33 5.80
C HIS A 142 -0.28 33.97 6.59
N GLY A 143 -0.16 32.98 7.47
CA GLY A 143 -1.15 32.72 8.52
C GLY A 143 -1.01 33.67 9.70
N GLY A 144 -1.82 33.43 10.72
CA GLY A 144 -1.82 34.20 11.96
C GLY A 144 -2.92 35.25 12.05
N TYR A 145 -3.81 35.39 11.07
CA TYR A 145 -4.83 36.45 11.08
C TYR A 145 -6.15 36.00 11.72
N ALA A 146 -6.84 36.88 12.44
CA ALA A 146 -8.11 36.57 13.11
C ALA A 146 -9.35 36.54 12.17
N GLY A 147 -9.18 36.87 10.88
CA GLY A 147 -10.26 36.90 9.90
C GLY A 147 -11.11 38.17 9.91
N ARG A 148 -12.13 38.20 9.04
CA ARG A 148 -12.95 39.39 8.72
C ARG A 148 -13.73 39.90 9.91
N SER A 149 -14.44 39.02 10.62
CA SER A 149 -15.26 39.39 11.78
C SER A 149 -14.45 39.92 12.96
N SER A 150 -13.16 39.61 13.01
CA SER A 150 -12.23 40.06 14.07
C SER A 150 -11.23 41.12 13.62
N GLY A 151 -11.46 41.72 12.44
CA GLY A 151 -10.67 42.84 11.93
C GLY A 151 -9.23 42.50 11.59
N TRP A 152 -8.95 41.26 11.16
CA TRP A 152 -7.64 40.83 10.64
C TRP A 152 -6.44 41.05 11.57
N ARG A 153 -6.66 41.12 12.89
CA ARG A 153 -5.56 41.21 13.86
C ARG A 153 -4.70 39.94 13.80
N ARG A 154 -3.38 40.12 13.80
CA ARG A 154 -2.45 39.00 13.70
C ARG A 154 -1.95 38.53 15.07
N ALA A 155 -1.86 37.22 15.26
CA ALA A 155 -1.28 36.58 16.43
C ALA A 155 -0.89 35.14 16.11
N ALA A 156 0.13 34.62 16.81
CA ALA A 156 0.62 33.24 16.66
C ALA A 156 -0.45 32.15 16.87
N THR A 157 -1.57 32.47 17.54
CA THR A 157 -2.65 31.54 17.86
C THR A 157 -3.64 31.33 16.72
N HIS A 158 -3.67 32.19 15.69
CA HIS A 158 -4.60 32.04 14.56
C HIS A 158 -3.95 31.27 13.40
N VAL A 159 -3.63 30.01 13.64
CA VAL A 159 -2.94 29.15 12.65
C VAL A 159 -3.87 28.78 11.50
N ALA A 160 -3.39 28.92 10.26
CA ALA A 160 -4.07 28.42 9.07
C ALA A 160 -3.74 26.93 8.89
N MET A 161 -4.76 26.07 8.89
CA MET A 161 -4.61 24.61 8.86
C MET A 161 -5.10 24.06 7.53
N PHE A 162 -4.21 23.48 6.74
CA PHE A 162 -4.54 22.77 5.50
C PHE A 162 -4.71 21.28 5.79
N ASP A 163 -5.86 20.73 5.43
CA ASP A 163 -6.14 19.29 5.47
C ASP A 163 -6.57 18.85 4.06
N ALA A 164 -5.71 18.08 3.38
CA ALA A 164 -5.80 17.93 1.94
C ALA A 164 -5.44 16.50 1.49
N GLY A 165 -6.22 15.51 1.93
CA GLY A 165 -6.07 14.12 1.50
C GLY A 165 -4.66 13.56 1.75
N THR A 166 -4.24 12.56 0.97
CA THR A 166 -2.93 11.90 1.16
C THR A 166 -1.75 12.75 0.66
N LEU A 167 -2.02 13.85 -0.06
CA LEU A 167 -1.02 14.81 -0.52
C LEU A 167 -1.47 16.23 -0.19
N GLY A 168 -0.92 16.78 0.90
CA GLY A 168 -1.40 18.01 1.50
C GLY A 168 -1.24 19.25 0.61
N LEU A 169 0.00 19.62 0.27
CA LEU A 169 0.30 20.76 -0.59
C LEU A 169 1.39 20.40 -1.59
N THR A 170 1.17 20.72 -2.86
CA THR A 170 2.22 20.69 -3.88
C THR A 170 2.73 22.10 -4.16
N VAL A 171 4.04 22.30 -4.08
CA VAL A 171 4.73 23.49 -4.60
C VAL A 171 5.46 23.07 -5.86
N GLN A 172 5.27 23.75 -6.98
CA GLN A 172 5.88 23.33 -8.24
C GLN A 172 6.34 24.48 -9.13
N GLY A 173 7.50 24.29 -9.78
CA GLY A 173 7.98 25.16 -10.85
C GLY A 173 8.40 26.58 -10.41
N LEU A 174 8.58 26.83 -9.11
CA LEU A 174 8.98 28.15 -8.61
C LEU A 174 10.49 28.33 -8.68
N GLN A 175 11.01 29.41 -9.27
CA GLN A 175 12.46 29.63 -9.37
C GLN A 175 12.86 30.95 -8.72
N ASP A 176 13.76 30.88 -7.74
CA ASP A 176 14.21 32.03 -6.93
C ASP A 176 13.05 32.92 -6.46
N ALA A 177 11.92 32.29 -6.10
CA ALA A 177 10.63 32.97 -6.01
C ALA A 177 10.49 33.88 -4.76
N GLY A 178 11.37 33.73 -3.77
CA GLY A 178 11.35 34.51 -2.53
C GLY A 178 10.14 34.23 -1.62
N VAL A 179 9.36 33.19 -1.93
CA VAL A 179 8.14 32.80 -1.23
C VAL A 179 8.42 32.48 0.24
N LEU A 180 7.63 33.07 1.13
CA LEU A 180 7.60 32.75 2.56
C LEU A 180 6.28 32.06 2.89
N MET A 181 6.34 30.95 3.61
CA MET A 181 5.19 30.32 4.23
C MET A 181 5.36 30.41 5.74
N GLU A 182 4.36 30.96 6.42
CA GLU A 182 4.41 31.12 7.86
C GLU A 182 3.10 31.03 8.61
N TYR A 183 3.16 30.56 9.87
CA TYR A 183 1.99 30.30 10.72
C TYR A 183 0.94 29.42 10.02
N VAL A 184 1.46 28.44 9.29
CA VAL A 184 0.70 27.47 8.51
C VAL A 184 0.96 26.08 9.07
N GLN A 185 -0.10 25.29 9.16
CA GLN A 185 -0.02 23.86 9.42
C GLN A 185 -0.53 23.11 8.19
N VAL A 186 0.24 22.16 7.68
CA VAL A 186 -0.21 21.27 6.60
C VAL A 186 -0.24 19.85 7.15
N SER A 187 -1.41 19.22 7.05
CA SER A 187 -1.64 17.83 7.44
C SER A 187 -2.04 17.01 6.22
N ALA A 188 -1.40 15.86 6.03
CA ALA A 188 -1.84 14.85 5.10
C ALA A 188 -2.57 13.72 5.84
N ALA A 189 -3.66 13.25 5.25
CA ALA A 189 -4.44 12.13 5.73
C ALA A 189 -3.65 10.82 5.68
N THR A 190 -4.08 9.84 6.48
CA THR A 190 -3.57 8.47 6.39
C THR A 190 -4.00 7.85 5.07
N ALA A 191 -3.05 7.29 4.34
CA ALA A 191 -3.31 6.61 3.09
C ALA A 191 -4.03 5.28 3.30
N THR A 192 -5.03 5.02 2.45
CA THR A 192 -5.84 3.79 2.51
C THR A 192 -5.55 2.85 1.35
N GLY A 193 -5.02 3.36 0.23
CA GLY A 193 -4.63 2.56 -0.92
C GLY A 193 -3.38 1.73 -0.64
N PRO A 194 -3.26 0.50 -1.18
CA PRO A 194 -2.06 -0.31 -1.00
C PRO A 194 -0.80 0.40 -1.51
N GLY A 195 0.23 0.52 -0.66
CA GLY A 195 1.50 1.17 -1.00
C GLY A 195 1.42 2.67 -1.25
N GLU A 196 0.26 3.31 -1.05
CA GLU A 196 0.06 4.75 -1.28
C GLU A 196 0.78 5.57 -0.21
N PRO A 197 1.56 6.61 -0.58
CA PRO A 197 2.22 7.47 0.39
C PRO A 197 1.24 8.46 1.04
N SER A 198 1.59 8.94 2.23
CA SER A 198 1.03 10.15 2.83
C SER A 198 2.13 11.22 2.88
N ILE A 199 1.90 12.36 2.21
CA ILE A 199 2.88 13.42 2.01
C ILE A 199 2.28 14.77 2.39
N ALA A 200 2.80 15.43 3.43
CA ALA A 200 2.26 16.72 3.86
C ALA A 200 2.59 17.84 2.86
N VAL A 201 3.87 18.02 2.53
CA VAL A 201 4.29 18.96 1.48
C VAL A 201 5.21 18.29 0.49
N ARG A 202 4.92 18.47 -0.80
CA ARG A 202 5.77 18.07 -1.90
C ARG A 202 6.23 19.30 -2.67
N MET A 203 7.54 19.47 -2.83
CA MET A 203 8.13 20.52 -3.64
C MET A 203 8.84 19.90 -4.85
N VAL A 204 8.43 20.30 -6.05
CA VAL A 204 8.97 19.78 -7.32
C VAL A 204 9.55 20.94 -8.12
N ASP A 205 10.80 20.80 -8.55
CA ASP A 205 11.49 21.79 -9.38
C ASP A 205 11.31 23.21 -8.84
N SER A 206 11.54 23.39 -7.54
CA SER A 206 11.22 24.63 -6.82
C SER A 206 12.38 25.14 -5.96
N SER A 207 12.69 26.43 -6.05
CA SER A 207 13.74 27.12 -5.31
C SER A 207 13.27 28.48 -4.77
N GLY A 208 13.92 28.96 -3.70
CA GLY A 208 13.57 30.24 -3.06
C GLY A 208 12.32 30.21 -2.18
N VAL A 209 11.90 29.04 -1.70
CA VAL A 209 10.80 28.87 -0.73
C VAL A 209 11.36 28.79 0.69
N ARG A 210 10.84 29.61 1.61
CA ARG A 210 11.22 29.66 3.02
C ARG A 210 10.04 29.25 3.90
N LEU A 211 10.28 28.39 4.88
CA LEU A 211 9.29 27.95 5.87
C LEU A 211 9.65 28.55 7.23
N ARG A 212 8.71 29.25 7.89
CA ARG A 212 8.89 29.84 9.23
C ARG A 212 7.64 29.60 10.08
N HIS A 213 7.75 29.07 11.30
CA HIS A 213 6.57 28.73 12.13
C HIS A 213 5.56 27.82 11.39
N VAL A 214 6.08 26.83 10.67
CA VAL A 214 5.28 25.87 9.90
C VAL A 214 5.28 24.51 10.60
N THR A 215 4.13 23.85 10.64
CA THR A 215 4.02 22.45 11.08
C THR A 215 3.61 21.58 9.91
N LEU A 216 4.41 20.56 9.59
CA LEU A 216 4.15 19.61 8.50
C LEU A 216 3.94 18.20 9.08
N ALA A 217 2.72 17.68 8.98
CA ALA A 217 2.35 16.39 9.54
C ALA A 217 1.83 15.45 8.45
N ALA A 218 2.55 14.36 8.21
CA ALA A 218 2.03 13.28 7.36
C ALA A 218 1.26 12.25 8.20
N GLY A 219 0.21 11.70 7.63
CA GLY A 219 -0.45 10.50 8.15
C GLY A 219 0.39 9.26 7.93
N ALA A 220 -0.13 8.09 8.30
CA ALA A 220 0.52 6.83 7.96
C ALA A 220 0.42 6.58 6.44
N GLY A 221 1.46 6.00 5.85
CA GLY A 221 1.37 5.44 4.51
C GLY A 221 0.45 4.22 4.48
N GLY A 222 -0.08 3.90 3.31
CA GLY A 222 -0.99 2.78 3.12
C GLY A 222 -0.32 1.44 3.41
N GLN A 223 -1.09 0.44 3.84
CA GLN A 223 -0.54 -0.89 4.07
C GLN A 223 -0.06 -1.51 2.75
N GLY A 224 0.85 -2.47 2.82
CA GLY A 224 1.22 -3.28 1.66
C GLY A 224 0.04 -4.10 1.14
N ALA A 225 -0.01 -4.35 -0.17
CA ALA A 225 -1.00 -5.28 -0.72
C ALA A 225 -0.76 -6.68 -0.12
N PRO A 226 -1.82 -7.44 0.25
CA PRO A 226 -1.62 -8.81 0.71
C PRO A 226 -1.05 -9.68 -0.43
N GLY A 227 -0.24 -10.66 -0.05
CA GLY A 227 0.21 -11.68 -1.00
C GLY A 227 -0.93 -12.57 -1.46
N ALA A 228 -0.80 -13.15 -2.66
CA ALA A 228 -1.76 -14.14 -3.15
C ALA A 228 -1.71 -15.41 -2.30
N ALA A 229 -2.86 -16.02 -2.02
CA ALA A 229 -2.90 -17.32 -1.37
C ALA A 229 -2.24 -18.38 -2.27
N GLY A 230 -1.60 -19.38 -1.64
CA GLY A 230 -1.10 -20.55 -2.37
C GLY A 230 -2.24 -21.49 -2.76
N ASP A 231 -1.93 -22.42 -3.67
CA ASP A 231 -2.88 -23.44 -4.11
C ASP A 231 -2.99 -24.56 -3.08
N ALA A 232 -4.19 -25.16 -2.96
CA ALA A 232 -4.37 -26.34 -2.15
C ALA A 232 -3.60 -27.55 -2.73
N GLY A 233 -3.12 -28.43 -1.86
CA GLY A 233 -2.56 -29.72 -2.27
C GLY A 233 -3.61 -30.65 -2.88
N LEU A 234 -3.14 -31.67 -3.61
CA LEU A 234 -3.99 -32.67 -4.24
C LEU A 234 -3.97 -33.96 -3.41
N GLY A 235 -5.13 -34.45 -2.99
CA GLY A 235 -5.23 -35.75 -2.29
C GLY A 235 -4.78 -36.92 -3.16
N GLY A 236 -4.14 -37.92 -2.55
CA GLY A 236 -3.74 -39.13 -3.24
C GLY A 236 -4.95 -40.05 -3.51
N PRO A 237 -4.95 -40.80 -4.63
CA PRO A 237 -5.98 -41.80 -4.89
C PRO A 237 -5.96 -42.97 -3.89
N ASP A 238 -7.13 -43.54 -3.63
CA ASP A 238 -7.28 -44.75 -2.81
C ASP A 238 -6.60 -45.97 -3.46
N GLY A 239 -6.18 -46.92 -2.63
CA GLY A 239 -5.63 -48.20 -3.08
C GLY A 239 -6.71 -49.14 -3.61
N GLY A 240 -6.33 -50.04 -4.53
CA GLY A 240 -7.24 -51.07 -5.03
C GLY A 240 -7.64 -52.08 -3.96
N GLU A 241 -8.88 -52.56 -4.02
CA GLU A 241 -9.40 -53.62 -3.14
C GLU A 241 -8.72 -54.97 -3.42
N GLY A 242 -8.55 -55.78 -2.37
CA GLY A 242 -8.14 -57.18 -2.48
C GLY A 242 -9.32 -58.11 -2.75
N GLN A 243 -9.08 -59.28 -3.31
CA GLN A 243 -10.13 -60.27 -3.58
C GLN A 243 -10.28 -61.27 -2.43
N SER A 244 -11.50 -61.76 -2.23
CA SER A 244 -11.78 -62.86 -1.30
C SER A 244 -11.10 -64.17 -1.75
N GLY A 245 -10.78 -65.04 -0.80
CA GLY A 245 -10.30 -66.41 -1.07
C GLY A 245 -11.45 -67.36 -1.43
N GLY A 246 -11.12 -68.49 -2.05
CA GLY A 246 -12.08 -69.55 -2.38
C GLY A 246 -12.43 -70.43 -1.19
N VAL A 247 -13.69 -70.89 -1.15
CA VAL A 247 -14.18 -71.88 -0.18
C VAL A 247 -14.19 -73.26 -0.85
N GLY A 248 -13.46 -74.24 -0.30
CA GLY A 248 -13.47 -75.62 -0.80
C GLY A 248 -12.58 -75.92 -2.03
N ASN A 249 -11.79 -74.96 -2.47
CA ASN A 249 -10.68 -75.16 -3.42
C ASN A 249 -9.50 -74.25 -3.01
N SER A 250 -8.29 -74.57 -3.48
CA SER A 250 -7.05 -73.85 -3.14
C SER A 250 -6.95 -72.44 -3.73
N ASP A 251 -8.06 -71.84 -4.16
CA ASP A 251 -8.08 -70.58 -4.90
C ASP A 251 -7.78 -69.42 -3.94
N THR A 252 -6.70 -68.71 -4.23
CA THR A 252 -6.24 -67.57 -3.45
C THR A 252 -6.79 -66.27 -4.02
N GLY A 253 -7.24 -65.36 -3.17
CA GLY A 253 -7.65 -64.03 -3.60
C GLY A 253 -6.46 -63.22 -4.11
N GLN A 254 -6.62 -62.49 -5.22
CA GLN A 254 -5.60 -61.56 -5.72
C GLN A 254 -5.45 -60.35 -4.79
N GLY A 255 -4.23 -59.83 -4.72
CA GLY A 255 -3.95 -58.57 -4.03
C GLY A 255 -4.45 -57.37 -4.84
N GLY A 256 -4.80 -56.29 -4.15
CA GLY A 256 -5.13 -55.02 -4.75
C GLY A 256 -3.92 -54.36 -5.41
N THR A 257 -4.17 -53.60 -6.48
CA THR A 257 -3.12 -52.80 -7.16
C THR A 257 -3.02 -51.41 -6.52
N PRO A 258 -1.80 -50.93 -6.19
CA PRO A 258 -1.65 -49.59 -5.66
C PRO A 258 -1.96 -48.55 -6.73
N ALA A 259 -2.54 -47.43 -6.31
CA ALA A 259 -2.63 -46.25 -7.14
C ALA A 259 -1.37 -45.39 -6.95
N SER A 260 -1.05 -44.58 -7.97
CA SER A 260 0.01 -43.59 -7.91
C SER A 260 -0.50 -42.26 -8.44
N ILE A 261 0.12 -41.19 -7.96
CA ILE A 261 -0.03 -39.84 -8.47
C ILE A 261 1.35 -39.30 -8.82
N THR A 262 1.45 -38.49 -9.87
CA THR A 262 2.69 -37.76 -10.19
C THR A 262 2.48 -36.31 -9.81
N CYS A 263 3.24 -35.86 -8.81
CA CYS A 263 3.16 -34.50 -8.32
C CYS A 263 3.94 -33.54 -9.22
N PRO A 264 3.65 -32.21 -9.16
CA PRO A 264 4.35 -31.22 -9.98
C PRO A 264 5.87 -31.15 -9.74
N ASP A 265 6.35 -31.64 -8.59
CA ASP A 265 7.77 -31.77 -8.25
C ASP A 265 8.37 -33.13 -8.69
N ASP A 266 7.68 -33.85 -9.58
CA ASP A 266 7.98 -35.20 -10.08
C ASP A 266 8.02 -36.29 -9.00
N THR A 267 7.63 -35.99 -7.75
CA THR A 267 7.47 -37.03 -6.73
C THR A 267 6.31 -37.95 -7.07
N GLN A 268 6.47 -39.24 -6.79
CA GLN A 268 5.46 -40.27 -7.03
C GLN A 268 5.06 -41.01 -5.75
N PRO A 269 4.24 -40.39 -4.89
CA PRO A 269 3.66 -41.08 -3.75
C PRO A 269 2.83 -42.26 -4.25
N THR A 270 3.24 -43.46 -3.88
CA THR A 270 2.61 -44.71 -4.35
C THR A 270 2.20 -45.54 -3.16
N GLY A 271 0.98 -46.09 -3.21
CA GLY A 271 0.54 -47.03 -2.19
C GLY A 271 1.36 -48.31 -2.16
N GLY A 272 1.39 -48.98 -1.01
CA GLY A 272 1.97 -50.30 -0.89
C GLY A 272 1.12 -51.35 -1.59
N TRP A 273 1.76 -52.33 -2.23
CA TRP A 273 1.06 -53.39 -2.94
C TRP A 273 0.21 -54.24 -2.01
N GLY A 274 -1.01 -54.56 -2.44
CA GLY A 274 -1.75 -55.70 -1.91
C GLY A 274 -1.07 -56.99 -2.38
N VAL A 275 -1.13 -58.02 -1.55
CA VAL A 275 -0.50 -59.32 -1.83
C VAL A 275 -1.54 -60.41 -1.97
N ILE A 276 -1.22 -61.38 -2.82
CA ILE A 276 -2.06 -62.56 -3.04
C ILE A 276 -2.20 -63.36 -1.74
N GLY A 277 -3.37 -63.96 -1.54
CA GLY A 277 -3.61 -64.92 -0.48
C GLY A 277 -2.69 -66.15 -0.55
N SER A 278 -2.57 -66.85 0.56
CA SER A 278 -1.81 -68.10 0.62
C SER A 278 -2.72 -69.32 0.44
N SER A 279 -2.15 -70.48 0.13
CA SER A 279 -2.87 -71.77 0.04
C SER A 279 -2.07 -72.90 0.68
N GLY A 280 -2.72 -74.04 0.90
CA GLY A 280 -2.04 -75.27 1.34
C GLY A 280 -1.59 -75.27 2.81
N GLY A 281 -2.17 -74.43 3.66
CA GLY A 281 -1.82 -74.34 5.09
C GLY A 281 -0.64 -73.40 5.37
N ASN A 282 -0.30 -72.52 4.43
CA ASN A 282 0.73 -71.51 4.61
C ASN A 282 0.14 -70.22 5.21
N PRO A 283 0.90 -69.50 6.05
CA PRO A 283 0.53 -68.17 6.53
C PRO A 283 0.41 -67.19 5.37
N GLY A 284 -0.36 -66.12 5.59
CA GLY A 284 -0.49 -65.00 4.69
C GLY A 284 0.84 -64.28 4.50
N ARG A 285 0.87 -63.37 3.53
CA ARG A 285 2.06 -62.58 3.20
C ARG A 285 1.88 -61.16 3.72
N ASP A 286 2.98 -60.54 4.12
CA ASP A 286 3.00 -59.13 4.49
C ASP A 286 2.72 -58.25 3.27
N GLY A 287 1.99 -57.16 3.49
CA GLY A 287 1.73 -56.16 2.45
C GLY A 287 2.98 -55.41 2.02
N GLY A 288 2.95 -54.77 0.86
CA GLY A 288 4.02 -53.88 0.42
C GLY A 288 4.06 -52.59 1.24
N THR A 289 5.25 -52.01 1.40
CA THR A 289 5.43 -50.66 1.95
C THR A 289 5.00 -49.60 0.95
N GLY A 290 4.39 -48.51 1.43
CA GLY A 290 4.14 -47.33 0.60
C GLY A 290 5.43 -46.58 0.24
N GLY A 291 5.38 -45.79 -0.82
CA GLY A 291 6.51 -45.01 -1.34
C GLY A 291 6.29 -43.49 -1.29
N PRO A 292 7.31 -42.70 -1.69
CA PRO A 292 8.59 -43.15 -2.28
C PRO A 292 9.59 -43.81 -1.30
N ASP A 293 10.44 -44.70 -1.82
CA ASP A 293 11.66 -45.27 -1.16
C ASP A 293 11.51 -45.91 0.23
N GLU A 294 10.52 -46.79 0.44
CA GLU A 294 10.27 -47.52 1.72
C GLU A 294 10.00 -46.61 2.94
N THR A 295 9.89 -45.30 2.74
CA THR A 295 9.59 -44.32 3.80
C THR A 295 8.09 -44.11 4.02
N GLY A 296 7.25 -44.71 3.17
CA GLY A 296 5.81 -44.72 3.36
C GLY A 296 5.36 -45.71 4.43
N GLY A 297 4.04 -45.88 4.54
CA GLY A 297 3.45 -46.75 5.54
C GLY A 297 3.93 -48.19 5.41
N ALA A 298 4.29 -48.81 6.54
CA ALA A 298 4.65 -50.21 6.57
C ALA A 298 3.47 -51.10 6.16
N GLY A 299 3.75 -52.20 5.45
CA GLY A 299 2.74 -53.19 5.10
C GLY A 299 2.15 -53.89 6.33
N GLY A 300 0.90 -54.34 6.21
CA GLY A 300 0.24 -55.12 7.24
C GLY A 300 0.81 -56.54 7.30
N ALA A 301 0.89 -57.11 8.49
CA ALA A 301 1.37 -58.48 8.69
C ALA A 301 0.41 -59.52 8.07
N GLY A 302 0.94 -60.57 7.45
CA GLY A 302 0.16 -61.69 6.95
C GLY A 302 -0.59 -62.43 8.06
N GLY A 303 -1.76 -62.99 7.74
CA GLY A 303 -2.57 -63.75 8.70
C GLY A 303 -1.97 -65.13 8.99
N ASP A 304 -2.04 -65.58 10.24
CA ASP A 304 -1.54 -66.90 10.63
C ASP A 304 -2.30 -68.05 9.94
N ALA A 305 -1.61 -69.18 9.77
CA ALA A 305 -2.19 -70.44 9.30
C ALA A 305 -2.18 -71.47 10.45
N PRO A 306 -3.27 -71.55 11.24
CA PRO A 306 -3.38 -72.56 12.29
C PRO A 306 -3.58 -73.96 11.70
N ASP A 307 -3.09 -74.96 12.42
CA ASP A 307 -3.46 -76.34 12.16
C ASP A 307 -4.98 -76.51 12.31
N ALA A 308 -5.57 -77.33 11.44
CA ALA A 308 -6.99 -77.61 11.51
C ALA A 308 -7.34 -78.42 12.76
N ALA A 309 -8.35 -77.98 13.52
CA ALA A 309 -8.86 -78.71 14.65
C ALA A 309 -9.93 -79.71 14.19
N CYS A 310 -9.61 -81.00 14.22
CA CYS A 310 -10.49 -82.07 13.77
C CYS A 310 -11.10 -82.86 14.94
N SER A 311 -12.41 -83.07 14.91
CA SER A 311 -13.16 -83.98 15.78
C SER A 311 -13.93 -84.98 14.92
N GLY A 312 -13.32 -86.14 14.67
CA GLY A 312 -13.88 -87.14 13.76
C GLY A 312 -13.75 -86.72 12.30
N ARG A 313 -14.87 -86.64 11.56
CA ARG A 313 -14.89 -86.22 10.14
C ARG A 313 -15.12 -84.71 9.96
N GLU A 314 -15.32 -83.98 11.05
CA GLU A 314 -15.53 -82.55 11.04
C GLU A 314 -14.24 -81.85 11.49
N CYS A 315 -13.75 -80.97 10.64
CA CYS A 315 -12.56 -80.18 10.90
C CYS A 315 -12.91 -78.72 10.76
N VAL A 316 -12.52 -77.92 11.75
CA VAL A 316 -12.72 -76.48 11.77
C VAL A 316 -11.36 -75.81 11.63
N CYS A 317 -11.31 -74.82 10.74
CA CYS A 317 -10.12 -74.05 10.51
C CYS A 317 -10.47 -72.60 10.24
N ASN A 318 -9.94 -71.72 11.09
CA ASN A 318 -10.20 -70.29 11.05
C ASN A 318 -8.85 -69.56 10.92
N PRO A 319 -8.25 -69.52 9.72
CA PRO A 319 -7.04 -68.72 9.51
C PRO A 319 -7.34 -67.26 9.81
N ALA A 320 -6.37 -66.58 10.43
CA ALA A 320 -6.54 -65.17 10.76
C ALA A 320 -6.53 -64.32 9.47
N PRO A 321 -7.32 -63.23 9.41
CA PRO A 321 -7.13 -62.22 8.38
C PRO A 321 -5.74 -61.59 8.54
N GLY A 322 -5.17 -61.08 7.46
CA GLY A 322 -3.99 -60.24 7.57
C GLY A 322 -4.33 -58.88 8.19
N GLY A 323 -3.30 -58.24 8.76
CA GLY A 323 -3.40 -56.94 9.40
C GLY A 323 -3.53 -55.79 8.40
N PRO A 324 -4.04 -54.63 8.83
CA PRO A 324 -4.03 -53.42 8.01
C PRO A 324 -2.60 -52.91 7.80
N GLY A 325 -2.35 -52.29 6.64
CA GLY A 325 -1.15 -51.49 6.43
C GLY A 325 -1.20 -50.19 7.25
N GLN A 326 -0.04 -49.62 7.54
CA GLN A 326 0.06 -48.34 8.23
C GLN A 326 -0.19 -47.18 7.25
N GLY A 327 -0.71 -46.06 7.76
CA GLY A 327 -0.80 -44.83 6.97
C GLY A 327 0.59 -44.30 6.60
N GLY A 328 0.68 -43.63 5.45
CA GLY A 328 1.90 -42.88 5.09
C GLY A 328 2.02 -41.59 5.90
N ALA A 329 3.23 -41.04 5.98
CA ALA A 329 3.45 -39.74 6.62
C ALA A 329 2.81 -38.60 5.81
N GLU A 330 2.29 -37.59 6.51
CA GLU A 330 1.73 -36.39 5.88
C GLU A 330 2.83 -35.54 5.25
N GLY A 331 2.46 -34.78 4.21
CA GLY A 331 3.34 -33.79 3.60
C GLY A 331 3.57 -32.60 4.53
N GLY A 332 4.72 -31.93 4.37
CA GLY A 332 5.06 -30.72 5.11
C GLY A 332 4.37 -29.48 4.56
N SER A 333 4.13 -28.49 5.43
CA SER A 333 3.68 -27.16 5.03
C SER A 333 4.74 -26.43 4.20
N GLY A 334 4.30 -25.56 3.30
CA GLY A 334 5.19 -24.69 2.54
C GLY A 334 5.99 -23.72 3.43
N ALA A 335 7.18 -23.35 2.98
CA ALA A 335 8.00 -22.36 3.68
C ALA A 335 7.41 -20.94 3.50
N PRO A 336 7.40 -20.10 4.55
CA PRO A 336 6.97 -18.71 4.40
C PRO A 336 7.92 -17.95 3.46
N GLY A 337 7.35 -17.03 2.68
CA GLY A 337 8.14 -16.10 1.86
C GLY A 337 8.88 -15.07 2.72
N GLY A 338 9.97 -14.53 2.19
CA GLY A 338 10.69 -13.42 2.81
C GLY A 338 9.88 -12.12 2.76
N GLY A 339 10.00 -11.28 3.78
CA GLY A 339 9.43 -9.92 3.75
C GLY A 339 10.17 -9.03 2.74
N GLY A 340 9.44 -8.13 2.09
CA GLY A 340 10.04 -7.14 1.20
C GLY A 340 10.85 -6.10 1.96
N ALA A 341 11.93 -5.61 1.36
CA ALA A 341 12.81 -4.60 1.95
C ALA A 341 13.25 -3.54 0.94
N GLY A 342 13.46 -2.31 1.41
CA GLY A 342 13.98 -1.19 0.63
C GLY A 342 13.27 0.13 0.93
N LEU A 343 13.63 1.18 0.17
CA LEU A 343 13.30 2.57 0.49
C LEU A 343 12.17 3.18 -0.37
N GLY A 344 11.67 2.44 -1.37
CA GLY A 344 10.81 2.99 -2.41
C GLY A 344 11.59 3.74 -3.48
N VAL A 345 10.87 4.21 -4.49
CA VAL A 345 11.38 5.03 -5.60
C VAL A 345 10.58 6.29 -5.76
N LEU A 346 11.17 7.28 -6.44
CA LEU A 346 10.45 8.43 -6.93
C LEU A 346 10.01 8.17 -8.37
N LEU A 347 8.69 8.08 -8.60
CA LEU A 347 8.08 8.01 -9.92
C LEU A 347 7.19 9.23 -10.12
N ASP A 348 7.30 9.89 -11.27
CA ASP A 348 6.46 11.04 -11.66
C ASP A 348 6.38 12.13 -10.58
N GLY A 349 7.51 12.39 -9.93
CA GLY A 349 7.60 13.38 -8.86
C GLY A 349 6.85 12.99 -7.58
N THR A 350 6.57 11.72 -7.33
CA THR A 350 6.01 11.25 -6.06
C THR A 350 6.70 9.98 -5.59
N TRP A 351 6.64 9.70 -4.29
CA TRP A 351 7.14 8.44 -3.75
C TRP A 351 6.21 7.28 -4.12
N ALA A 352 6.78 6.15 -4.53
CA ALA A 352 6.06 4.92 -4.81
C ALA A 352 6.76 3.72 -4.16
N ALA A 353 5.97 2.78 -3.67
CA ALA A 353 6.48 1.51 -3.18
C ALA A 353 6.93 0.63 -4.35
N GLU A 354 8.17 0.13 -4.32
CA GLU A 354 8.67 -0.90 -5.25
C GLU A 354 9.02 -2.21 -4.54
N GLN A 355 8.91 -2.21 -3.22
CA GLN A 355 9.26 -3.29 -2.32
C GLN A 355 8.23 -4.39 -2.48
N GLN A 356 8.68 -5.63 -2.61
CA GLN A 356 7.80 -6.78 -2.73
C GLN A 356 8.30 -7.88 -1.80
N GLY A 357 7.37 -8.57 -1.15
CA GLY A 357 7.68 -9.81 -0.48
C GLY A 357 8.07 -10.88 -1.50
N GLU A 358 8.86 -11.84 -1.06
CA GLU A 358 9.17 -13.01 -1.86
C GLU A 358 8.00 -14.01 -1.78
N PRO A 359 7.75 -14.80 -2.82
CA PRO A 359 6.81 -15.91 -2.75
C PRO A 359 7.17 -16.91 -1.65
N GLY A 360 6.15 -17.55 -1.08
CA GLY A 360 6.35 -18.72 -0.23
C GLY A 360 6.77 -19.95 -1.04
N GLY A 361 7.39 -20.91 -0.38
CA GLY A 361 7.62 -22.24 -0.94
C GLY A 361 6.34 -23.08 -0.95
N GLY A 362 6.21 -24.00 -1.90
CA GLY A 362 5.13 -24.99 -1.91
C GLY A 362 5.24 -25.98 -0.75
N GLY A 363 4.13 -26.62 -0.41
CA GLY A 363 4.13 -27.77 0.49
C GLY A 363 4.82 -28.98 -0.15
N THR A 364 5.21 -29.96 0.65
CA THR A 364 5.80 -31.20 0.12
C THR A 364 4.73 -32.27 -0.06
N ALA A 365 4.97 -33.22 -0.96
CA ALA A 365 4.13 -34.41 -1.06
C ALA A 365 4.13 -35.22 0.26
N GLY A 366 3.02 -35.90 0.51
CA GLY A 366 2.93 -36.94 1.53
C GLY A 366 3.35 -38.29 0.97
N PHE A 367 3.42 -39.29 1.85
CA PHE A 367 3.84 -40.65 1.48
C PHE A 367 2.62 -41.57 1.34
N GLY A 368 2.75 -42.60 0.49
CA GLY A 368 1.73 -43.63 0.36
C GLY A 368 1.59 -44.50 1.61
N GLY A 369 0.38 -44.99 1.86
CA GLY A 369 0.11 -45.98 2.90
C GLY A 369 0.61 -47.37 2.52
N GLY A 370 0.86 -48.23 3.49
CA GLY A 370 1.19 -49.63 3.27
C GLY A 370 -0.03 -50.45 2.81
N GLY A 371 0.22 -51.50 2.02
CA GLY A 371 -0.79 -52.49 1.67
C GLY A 371 -1.14 -53.36 2.89
N GLY A 372 -2.34 -53.94 2.91
CA GLY A 372 -2.71 -54.91 3.94
C GLY A 372 -1.90 -56.21 3.81
N GLY A 373 -1.85 -57.01 4.89
CA GLY A 373 -1.38 -58.40 4.81
C GLY A 373 -2.47 -59.32 4.27
N SER A 374 -2.09 -60.36 3.51
CA SER A 374 -3.06 -61.33 3.02
C SER A 374 -3.48 -62.33 4.10
N GLY A 375 -4.64 -62.98 3.91
CA GLY A 375 -5.14 -63.98 4.84
C GLY A 375 -4.31 -65.27 4.79
N GLY A 376 -4.22 -65.95 5.93
CA GLY A 376 -3.68 -67.31 6.01
C GLY A 376 -4.59 -68.33 5.31
N SER A 377 -4.09 -69.55 5.18
CA SER A 377 -4.81 -70.65 4.54
C SER A 377 -4.86 -71.88 5.41
N CYS A 378 -5.67 -72.87 5.02
CA CYS A 378 -5.84 -74.08 5.80
C CYS A 378 -5.72 -75.38 5.01
N ASN A 379 -5.12 -76.37 5.66
CA ASN A 379 -4.91 -77.71 5.13
C ASN A 379 -5.31 -78.78 6.15
N ILE A 380 -6.07 -79.77 5.70
CA ILE A 380 -6.45 -80.96 6.47
C ILE A 380 -6.01 -82.19 5.68
N ASP A 381 -5.15 -83.03 6.25
CA ASP A 381 -4.72 -84.30 5.64
C ASP A 381 -4.26 -84.20 4.16
N ASN A 382 -3.58 -83.11 3.80
CA ASN A 382 -3.14 -82.75 2.44
C ASN A 382 -4.26 -82.31 1.48
N VAL A 383 -5.42 -81.93 2.02
CA VAL A 383 -6.52 -81.30 1.29
C VAL A 383 -6.60 -79.83 1.70
N SER A 384 -6.39 -78.93 0.74
CA SER A 384 -6.60 -77.49 0.96
C SER A 384 -8.09 -77.22 1.09
N VAL A 385 -8.52 -76.73 2.25
CA VAL A 385 -9.95 -76.52 2.55
C VAL A 385 -10.40 -75.07 2.41
N ALA A 386 -9.46 -74.13 2.49
CA ALA A 386 -9.70 -72.71 2.23
C ALA A 386 -8.41 -72.02 1.76
N GLY A 387 -8.54 -71.22 0.69
CA GLY A 387 -7.51 -70.28 0.28
C GLY A 387 -7.61 -68.97 1.06
N GLY A 388 -6.48 -68.34 1.34
CA GLY A 388 -6.43 -67.01 1.93
C GLY A 388 -6.99 -65.96 0.98
N GLY A 389 -7.66 -64.95 1.54
CA GLY A 389 -8.01 -63.74 0.81
C GLY A 389 -6.77 -62.92 0.47
N GLY A 390 -6.76 -62.28 -0.69
CA GLY A 390 -5.77 -61.26 -1.01
C GLY A 390 -6.03 -59.99 -0.23
N SER A 391 -5.00 -59.17 -0.05
CA SER A 391 -5.10 -57.92 0.70
C SER A 391 -5.33 -56.71 -0.21
N GLY A 392 -5.94 -55.66 0.34
CA GLY A 392 -6.03 -54.36 -0.34
C GLY A 392 -4.67 -53.67 -0.43
N ALA A 393 -4.49 -52.86 -1.47
CA ALA A 393 -3.35 -51.96 -1.58
C ALA A 393 -3.52 -50.74 -0.69
N GLY A 394 -2.40 -50.11 -0.33
CA GLY A 394 -2.41 -48.80 0.34
C GLY A 394 -2.83 -47.70 -0.62
N GLY A 395 -3.37 -46.60 -0.08
CA GLY A 395 -3.61 -45.37 -0.84
C GLY A 395 -2.30 -44.66 -1.16
N ALA A 396 -2.30 -43.90 -2.27
CA ALA A 396 -1.18 -43.02 -2.60
C ALA A 396 -1.13 -41.82 -1.63
N GLY A 397 0.06 -41.27 -1.43
CA GLY A 397 0.21 -39.98 -0.76
C GLY A 397 -0.32 -38.84 -1.65
N GLY A 398 -0.65 -37.70 -1.03
CA GLY A 398 -1.07 -36.51 -1.75
C GLY A 398 0.10 -35.63 -2.21
N CYS A 399 -0.14 -34.75 -3.16
CA CYS A 399 0.81 -33.73 -3.59
C CYS A 399 0.69 -32.46 -2.74
N GLY A 400 1.84 -31.82 -2.48
CA GLY A 400 1.89 -30.54 -1.81
C GLY A 400 1.18 -29.43 -2.59
N GLY A 401 0.65 -28.44 -1.87
CA GLY A 401 0.05 -27.25 -2.45
C GLY A 401 1.10 -26.26 -2.97
N GLY A 402 0.68 -25.36 -3.88
CA GLY A 402 1.53 -24.27 -4.38
C GLY A 402 1.84 -23.24 -3.29
N GLY A 403 3.01 -22.60 -3.38
CA GLY A 403 3.36 -21.48 -2.49
C GLY A 403 2.49 -20.25 -2.75
N GLY A 404 2.25 -19.45 -1.71
CA GLY A 404 1.58 -18.15 -1.88
C GLY A 404 2.48 -17.11 -2.56
N GLY A 405 1.87 -16.11 -3.19
CA GLY A 405 2.60 -14.95 -3.72
C GLY A 405 3.06 -14.00 -2.62
N GLY A 406 4.12 -13.25 -2.89
CA GLY A 406 4.59 -12.19 -1.98
C GLY A 406 3.63 -11.01 -1.90
N GLY A 407 3.59 -10.33 -0.75
CA GLY A 407 2.83 -9.09 -0.58
C GLY A 407 3.49 -7.87 -1.24
N GLY A 408 2.71 -6.82 -1.50
CA GLY A 408 3.22 -5.53 -1.94
C GLY A 408 3.80 -4.69 -0.79
N GLY A 409 4.62 -3.69 -1.12
CA GLY A 409 5.23 -2.78 -0.17
C GLY A 409 4.23 -1.79 0.44
N GLY A 410 4.46 -1.42 1.71
CA GLY A 410 3.71 -0.36 2.38
C GLY A 410 4.13 1.03 1.92
N GLY A 411 3.24 2.00 2.08
CA GLY A 411 3.43 3.40 1.72
C GLY A 411 4.31 4.17 2.70
N ALA A 412 4.93 5.24 2.23
CA ALA A 412 5.74 6.13 3.07
C ALA A 412 4.88 7.19 3.80
N SER A 413 5.40 7.66 4.93
CA SER A 413 4.90 8.85 5.66
C SER A 413 5.98 9.93 5.58
N ILE A 414 5.70 11.02 4.86
CA ILE A 414 6.70 12.03 4.49
C ILE A 414 6.17 13.44 4.79
N SER A 415 6.72 14.12 5.80
CA SER A 415 6.32 15.51 6.08
C SER A 415 6.76 16.49 4.99
N LEU A 416 7.94 16.29 4.40
CA LEU A 416 8.46 17.16 3.33
C LEU A 416 9.21 16.32 2.29
N LEU A 417 8.74 16.35 1.05
CA LEU A 417 9.40 15.74 -0.10
C LEU A 417 9.97 16.83 -1.00
N LEU A 418 11.28 16.82 -1.22
CA LEU A 418 11.98 17.76 -2.10
C LEU A 418 12.49 17.01 -3.33
N ILE A 419 12.10 17.49 -4.51
CA ILE A 419 12.49 16.97 -5.82
C ILE A 419 12.94 18.17 -6.65
N GLY A 420 14.08 18.07 -7.33
CA GLY A 420 14.61 19.17 -8.13
C GLY A 420 15.35 18.71 -9.36
#